data_AF-A0AAW5SII2-F1
#
_entry.id   AF-A0AAW5SII2-F1
#
_cell.length_a   1.000
_cell.length_b   1.000
_cell.length_c   1.000
_cell.angle_alpha   90.00
_cell.angle_beta   90.00
_cell.angle_gamma   90.00
#
_symmetry.space_group_name_H-M   'P 1'
#
loop_
_entity.id
_entity.type
_entity.pdbx_description
1 polymer ?
#
loop_
_entity_poly.entity_id
_entity_poly.type
_entity_poly.pdbx_seq_one_letter_code
_entity_poly.pdbx_strand_id
1 'polypeptide(L)'
;MRAALAERLPAYMVPAAVVAIDVLPLTPNGKLDTRALPAPEYSGGVHRPPSSAVEEILVGIFAQVLGLERVGVDDSFFELGGDSISAMRVIAAIN
;
A
#
# COMPACT_ATOMS: atom_id res chain seq x y z
N MET A 1 -10.14 -3.65 -11.89
CA MET A 1 -10.61 -4.54 -10.81
C MET A 1 -10.91 -3.80 -9.50
N ARG A 2 -9.95 -3.06 -8.91
CA ARG A 2 -10.18 -2.28 -7.68
C ARG A 2 -11.31 -1.26 -7.79
N ALA A 3 -11.39 -0.52 -8.90
CA ALA A 3 -12.49 0.41 -9.17
C ALA A 3 -13.88 -0.28 -9.10
N ALA A 4 -14.01 -1.48 -9.67
CA ALA A 4 -15.25 -2.25 -9.62
C ALA A 4 -15.59 -2.74 -8.19
N LEU A 5 -14.58 -2.99 -7.34
CA LEU A 5 -14.80 -3.31 -5.93
C LEU A 5 -15.26 -2.07 -5.14
N ALA A 6 -14.70 -0.89 -5.44
CA ALA A 6 -15.06 0.36 -4.78
C ALA A 6 -16.50 0.82 -5.05
N GLU A 7 -17.12 0.38 -6.15
CA GLU A 7 -18.54 0.61 -6.42
C GLU A 7 -19.47 -0.23 -5.53
N ARG A 8 -18.95 -1.30 -4.90
CA ARG A 8 -19.76 -2.31 -4.20
C ARG A 8 -19.40 -2.50 -2.73
N LEU A 9 -18.26 -1.98 -2.32
CA LEU A 9 -17.72 -2.14 -0.97
C LEU A 9 -17.48 -0.77 -0.34
N PRO A 10 -17.71 -0.63 0.98
CA PRO A 10 -17.18 0.52 1.72
C PRO A 10 -15.67 0.65 1.51
N ALA A 11 -15.15 1.88 1.50
CA ALA A 11 -13.75 2.16 1.18
C ALA A 11 -12.75 1.34 2.03
N TYR A 12 -13.05 1.12 3.31
CA TYR A 12 -12.20 0.34 4.23
C TYR A 12 -12.19 -1.18 3.95
N MET A 13 -13.05 -1.68 3.06
CA MET A 13 -13.07 -3.08 2.64
C MET A 13 -12.45 -3.29 1.25
N VAL A 14 -12.07 -2.22 0.55
CA VAL A 14 -11.40 -2.32 -0.75
C VAL A 14 -9.92 -2.64 -0.52
N PRO A 15 -9.39 -3.77 -1.04
CA PRO A 15 -7.99 -4.12 -0.84
C PRO A 15 -7.03 -3.07 -1.41
N ALA A 16 -5.93 -2.81 -0.69
CA ALA A 16 -4.85 -1.95 -1.16
C ALA A 16 -4.16 -2.53 -2.41
N ALA A 17 -3.92 -3.84 -2.42
CA ALA A 17 -3.32 -4.56 -3.54
C ALA A 17 -4.15 -5.77 -3.95
N VAL A 18 -4.09 -6.13 -5.23
CA VAL A 18 -4.59 -7.42 -5.70
C VAL A 18 -3.53 -8.10 -6.56
N VAL A 19 -3.12 -9.29 -6.12
CA VAL A 19 -2.08 -10.09 -6.76
C VAL A 19 -2.73 -11.24 -7.50
N ALA A 20 -2.50 -11.34 -8.81
CA ALA A 20 -2.90 -12.50 -9.58
C ALA A 20 -1.88 -13.64 -9.35
N ILE A 21 -2.38 -14.84 -9.11
CA ILE A 21 -1.58 -16.06 -8.97
C ILE A 21 -2.18 -17.15 -9.85
N ASP A 22 -1.32 -17.95 -10.46
CA ASP A 22 -1.76 -19.03 -11.35
C ASP A 22 -2.35 -20.21 -10.57
N VAL A 23 -1.79 -20.50 -9.39
CA VAL A 23 -2.18 -21.63 -8.53
C VAL A 23 -2.19 -21.18 -7.07
N LEU A 24 -3.23 -21.59 -6.34
CA LEU A 24 -3.30 -21.38 -4.90
C LEU A 24 -2.27 -22.28 -4.19
N PRO A 25 -1.37 -21.72 -3.36
CA PRO A 25 -0.46 -22.55 -2.59
C PRO A 25 -1.24 -23.35 -1.55
N LEU A 26 -1.03 -24.66 -1.52
CA LEU A 26 -1.70 -25.56 -0.58
C LEU A 26 -0.69 -26.25 0.32
N THR A 27 -1.07 -26.41 1.58
CA THR A 27 -0.42 -27.32 2.53
C THR A 27 -0.54 -28.78 2.06
N PRO A 28 0.26 -29.72 2.60
CA PRO A 28 0.15 -31.15 2.26
C PRO A 28 -1.24 -31.75 2.48
N ASN A 29 -2.04 -31.19 3.39
CA ASN A 29 -3.40 -31.62 3.65
C ASN A 29 -4.47 -30.89 2.80
N GLY A 30 -4.05 -30.16 1.76
CA GLY A 30 -4.93 -29.50 0.79
C GLY A 30 -5.57 -28.19 1.26
N LYS A 31 -5.20 -27.65 2.42
CA LYS A 31 -5.65 -26.32 2.89
C LYS A 31 -4.79 -25.21 2.27
N LEU A 32 -5.35 -24.01 2.09
CA LEU A 32 -4.60 -22.82 1.69
C LEU A 32 -3.41 -22.58 2.63
N ASP A 33 -2.21 -22.49 2.07
CA ASP A 33 -1.02 -22.03 2.77
C ASP A 33 -0.90 -20.51 2.64
N THR A 34 -1.46 -19.79 3.61
CA THR A 34 -1.45 -18.32 3.61
C THR A 34 -0.07 -17.73 3.75
N ARG A 35 0.91 -18.48 4.28
CA ARG A 35 2.30 -18.02 4.46
C ARG A 35 3.10 -18.11 3.17
N ALA A 36 2.66 -18.97 2.25
CA ALA A 36 3.25 -19.13 0.93
C ALA A 36 2.62 -18.21 -0.12
N LEU A 37 1.63 -17.39 0.25
CA LEU A 37 1.10 -16.37 -0.65
C LEU A 37 2.19 -15.31 -0.95
N PRO A 38 2.33 -14.89 -2.22
CA PRO A 38 3.28 -13.85 -2.57
C PRO A 38 2.90 -12.54 -1.86
N ALA A 39 3.92 -11.81 -1.41
CA ALA A 39 3.73 -10.47 -0.91
C ALA A 39 3.29 -9.55 -2.07
N PRO A 40 2.33 -8.64 -1.85
CA PRO A 40 2.00 -7.62 -2.84
C PRO A 40 3.18 -6.66 -3.03
N GLU A 41 3.46 -6.30 -4.28
CA GLU A 41 4.30 -5.16 -4.59
C GLU A 41 3.45 -3.88 -4.53
N TYR A 42 3.78 -3.00 -3.59
CA TYR A 42 3.15 -1.70 -3.48
C TYR A 42 3.90 -0.71 -4.38
N SER A 43 3.51 -0.68 -5.66
CA SER A 43 4.01 0.33 -6.59
C SER A 43 3.09 1.56 -6.56
N GLY A 44 3.66 2.73 -6.29
CA GLY A 44 3.00 4.01 -6.53
C GLY A 44 2.61 4.20 -7.99
N GLY A 45 1.79 5.21 -8.26
CA GLY A 45 1.35 5.57 -9.61
C GLY A 45 2.48 6.16 -10.47
N VAL A 46 2.12 7.04 -11.41
CA VAL A 46 3.13 7.79 -12.18
C VAL A 46 3.96 8.63 -11.20
N HIS A 47 5.25 8.33 -11.10
CA HIS A 47 6.13 9.00 -10.17
C HIS A 47 6.30 10.48 -10.53
N ARG A 48 5.66 11.36 -9.77
CA ARG A 48 5.94 12.79 -9.76
C ARG A 48 6.92 13.11 -8.62
N PRO A 49 8.10 13.69 -8.91
CA PRO A 49 9.03 14.12 -7.87
C PRO A 49 8.47 15.33 -7.10
N PRO A 50 8.87 15.51 -5.84
CA PRO A 50 8.54 16.72 -5.09
C PRO A 50 9.15 17.95 -5.76
N SER A 51 8.42 19.07 -5.69
CA SER A 51 8.76 20.36 -6.28
C SER A 51 8.89 21.48 -5.24
N SER A 52 8.63 21.16 -3.97
CA SER A 52 8.72 22.07 -2.84
C SER A 52 9.27 21.37 -1.60
N ALA A 53 9.82 22.15 -0.67
CA ALA A 53 10.36 21.63 0.60
C ALA A 53 9.29 20.87 1.42
N VAL A 54 8.04 21.31 1.38
CA VAL A 54 6.93 20.62 2.07
C VAL A 54 6.67 19.26 1.43
N GLU A 55 6.62 19.18 0.10
CA GLU A 55 6.44 17.91 -0.60
C GLU A 55 7.62 16.97 -0.30
N GLU A 56 8.87 17.44 -0.32
CA GLU A 56 10.06 16.66 0.03
C GLU A 56 9.98 16.05 1.44
N ILE A 57 9.58 16.84 2.43
CA ILE A 57 9.43 16.39 3.81
C ILE A 57 8.33 15.32 3.90
N LEU A 58 7.16 15.56 3.29
CA LEU A 58 6.02 14.64 3.38
C LEU A 58 6.30 13.30 2.70
N VAL A 59 6.86 13.30 1.48
CA VAL A 59 7.19 12.04 0.79
C VAL A 59 8.28 11.27 1.54
N GLY A 60 9.23 11.97 2.18
CA GLY A 60 10.24 11.36 3.04
C GLY A 60 9.65 10.69 4.28
N ILE A 61 8.71 11.37 4.97
CA ILE A 61 8.00 10.80 6.13
C ILE A 61 7.19 9.56 5.70
N PHE A 62 6.50 9.63 4.56
CA PHE A 62 5.74 8.48 4.05
C PHE A 62 6.67 7.29 3.76
N ALA A 63 7.78 7.52 3.03
CA ALA A 63 8.76 6.50 2.73
C ALA A 63 9.30 5.84 4.00
N GLN A 64 9.66 6.63 5.02
CA GLN A 64 10.16 6.13 6.30
C GLN A 64 9.11 5.32 7.07
N VAL A 65 7.86 5.79 7.14
CA VAL A 65 6.82 5.10 7.90
C VAL A 65 6.41 3.79 7.24
N LEU A 66 6.35 3.77 5.90
CA LEU A 66 5.95 2.61 5.10
C LEU A 66 7.12 1.65 4.79
N GLY A 67 8.37 2.07 5.04
CA GLY A 67 9.56 1.26 4.73
C GLY A 67 9.83 1.13 3.23
N LEU A 68 9.45 2.15 2.45
CA LEU A 68 9.63 2.20 1.00
C LEU A 68 10.89 3.00 0.65
N GLU A 69 11.56 2.64 -0.44
CA GLU A 69 12.74 3.39 -0.92
C GLU A 69 12.34 4.79 -1.42
N ARG A 70 11.21 4.87 -2.13
CA ARG A 70 10.70 6.11 -2.74
C ARG A 70 9.18 6.15 -2.73
N VAL A 71 8.65 7.37 -2.57
CA VAL A 71 7.23 7.71 -2.64
C VAL A 71 7.08 8.92 -3.55
N GLY A 72 6.17 8.86 -4.52
CA GLY A 72 5.79 9.99 -5.36
C GLY A 72 4.76 10.89 -4.65
N VAL A 73 4.69 12.15 -5.05
CA VAL A 73 3.79 13.11 -4.35
C VAL A 73 2.31 12.77 -4.54
N ASP A 74 1.95 12.19 -5.68
CA ASP A 74 0.55 11.83 -5.99
C ASP A 74 0.20 10.40 -5.55
N ASP A 75 1.10 9.70 -4.86
CA ASP A 75 0.84 8.35 -4.38
C ASP A 75 -0.11 8.36 -3.18
N SER A 76 -1.15 7.54 -3.26
CA SER A 76 -2.05 7.33 -2.14
C SER A 76 -1.38 6.50 -1.05
N PHE A 77 -1.32 7.04 0.17
CA PHE A 77 -0.77 6.36 1.35
C PHE A 77 -1.33 4.95 1.56
N PHE A 78 -2.65 4.79 1.38
CA PHE A 78 -3.32 3.50 1.56
C PHE A 78 -3.08 2.53 0.40
N GLU A 79 -2.82 3.05 -0.80
CA GLU A 79 -2.44 2.20 -1.94
C GLU A 79 -1.01 1.71 -1.82
N LEU A 80 -0.16 2.46 -1.12
CA LEU A 80 1.20 2.05 -0.76
C LEU A 80 1.26 1.07 0.43
N GLY A 81 0.11 0.56 0.89
CA GLY A 81 0.04 -0.39 2.02
C GLY A 81 -0.07 0.26 3.40
N GLY A 82 -0.28 1.57 3.46
CA GLY A 82 -0.59 2.27 4.70
C GLY A 82 -1.93 1.85 5.31
N ASP A 83 -2.03 1.97 6.63
CA ASP A 83 -3.19 1.66 7.46
C ASP A 83 -3.41 2.77 8.52
N SER A 84 -4.41 2.60 9.39
CA SER A 84 -4.71 3.62 10.41
C SER A 84 -3.59 3.79 11.45
N ILE A 85 -2.85 2.74 11.78
CA ILE A 85 -1.77 2.79 12.78
C ILE A 85 -0.57 3.55 12.21
N SER A 86 -0.19 3.22 10.98
CA SER A 86 0.87 3.92 10.25
C SER A 86 0.48 5.37 9.93
N ALA A 87 -0.78 5.67 9.64
CA ALA A 87 -1.25 7.05 9.50
C ALA A 87 -1.08 7.87 10.79
N MET A 88 -1.36 7.29 11.97
CA MET A 88 -1.08 7.96 13.24
C MET A 88 0.43 8.23 13.42
N ARG A 89 1.30 7.31 12.99
CA ARG A 89 2.77 7.51 13.02
C ARG A 89 3.21 8.64 12.10
N VAL A 90 2.59 8.78 10.93
CA VAL A 90 2.83 9.93 10.03
C VAL A 90 2.46 11.24 10.72
N ILE A 91 1.25 11.33 11.30
CA ILE A 91 0.79 12.55 11.98
C ILE A 91 1.75 12.93 13.12
N ALA A 92 2.20 11.94 13.91
CA ALA A 92 3.15 12.16 14.99
C ALA A 92 4.54 12.59 14.51
N ALA A 93 4.94 12.25 13.28
CA ALA A 93 6.22 12.66 12.70
C ALA A 93 6.18 14.04 12.03
N ILE A 94 4.97 14.53 11.68
CA ILE A 94 4.75 15.87 11.11
C ILE A 94 4.69 16.94 12.21
N ASN A 95 4.08 16.60 13.35
CA ASN A 95 3.94 17.48 14.52
C ASN A 95 5.24 17.62 15.32
#